data_AF-A0AAV5Y3B1-F1
#
_entry.id   AF-A0AAV5Y3B1-F1
#
_cell.length_a   1.000
_cell.length_b   1.000
_cell.length_c   1.000
_cell.angle_alpha   90.00
_cell.angle_beta   90.00
_cell.angle_gamma   90.00
#
_symmetry.space_group_name_H-M   'P 1'
#
loop_
_entity.id
_entity.type
_entity.pdbx_description
1 polymer ?
#
loop_
_entity_poly.entity_id
_entity_poly.type
_entity_poly.pdbx_seq_one_letter_code
_entity_poly.pdbx_strand_id
1 'polypeptide(L)'
;MPERPLPSEKEVLSWIRERRNWGRWGKDDEKGVLNLVTPAKRAAAARLVKSGRSVSLSRPFPKEPGPNNSLPAHHYMKTAVRGKGGFSADYYGIYYHGVASTHIDALC
;
A
#
# COMPACT_ATOMS: atom_id res chain seq x y z
N MET A 1 15.13 -29.33 -4.29
CA MET A 1 14.81 -28.25 -5.25
C MET A 1 15.86 -28.32 -6.34
N PRO A 2 15.51 -28.34 -7.64
CA PRO A 2 16.53 -28.25 -8.68
C PRO A 2 17.30 -26.94 -8.51
N GLU A 3 18.62 -27.02 -8.66
CA GLU A 3 19.50 -25.86 -8.58
C GLU A 3 19.11 -24.87 -9.69
N ARG A 4 18.75 -23.65 -9.31
CA ARG A 4 18.50 -22.56 -10.26
C ARG A 4 19.71 -21.64 -10.23
N PRO A 5 20.56 -21.65 -11.27
CA PRO A 5 21.68 -20.73 -11.32
C PRO A 5 21.16 -19.27 -11.31
N LEU A 6 21.97 -18.37 -10.77
CA LEU A 6 21.67 -16.94 -10.83
C LEU A 6 21.59 -16.51 -12.31
N PRO A 7 20.61 -15.66 -12.68
CA PRO A 7 20.51 -15.16 -14.04
C PRO A 7 21.74 -14.32 -14.39
N SER A 8 22.19 -14.44 -15.64
CA SER A 8 23.20 -13.56 -16.21
C SER A 8 22.68 -12.12 -16.34
N GLU A 9 23.60 -11.15 -16.42
CA GLU A 9 23.25 -9.75 -16.69
C GLU A 9 22.40 -9.61 -17.95
N LYS A 10 22.74 -10.35 -19.01
CA LYS A 10 22.00 -10.34 -20.28
C LYS A 10 20.55 -10.81 -20.11
N GLU A 11 20.32 -11.83 -19.30
CA GLU A 11 18.96 -12.32 -19.01
C GLU A 11 18.16 -11.28 -18.22
N VAL A 12 18.75 -10.68 -17.18
CA VAL A 12 18.09 -9.64 -16.39
C VAL A 12 17.71 -8.44 -17.27
N LEU A 13 18.62 -8.00 -18.15
CA LEU A 13 18.36 -6.90 -19.08
C LEU A 13 17.27 -7.25 -20.11
N SER A 14 17.19 -8.50 -20.57
CA SER A 14 16.13 -8.91 -21.51
C SER A 14 14.75 -8.82 -20.88
N TRP A 15 14.62 -9.13 -19.59
CA TRP A 15 13.32 -9.12 -18.89
C TRP A 15 12.67 -7.74 -18.86
N ILE A 16 13.45 -6.66 -18.78
CA ILE A 16 12.92 -5.29 -18.82
C ILE A 16 12.13 -5.04 -20.11
N ARG A 17 12.57 -5.63 -21.23
CA ARG A 17 11.96 -5.45 -22.55
C ARG A 17 10.90 -6.51 -22.85
N GLU A 18 11.16 -7.76 -22.46
CA GLU A 18 10.38 -8.93 -22.87
C GLU A 18 9.31 -9.32 -21.84
N ARG A 19 9.53 -9.05 -20.55
CA ARG A 19 8.66 -9.48 -19.45
C ARG A 19 7.93 -8.31 -18.81
N ARG A 20 7.15 -7.60 -19.63
CA ARG A 20 6.41 -6.39 -19.23
C ARG A 20 4.95 -6.43 -19.68
N ASN A 21 4.11 -5.62 -19.03
CA ASN A 21 2.69 -5.45 -19.39
C ASN A 21 2.42 -4.21 -20.28
N TRP A 22 3.45 -3.59 -20.86
CA TRP A 22 3.28 -2.39 -21.68
C TRP A 22 2.34 -2.66 -22.87
N GLY A 23 1.35 -1.78 -23.07
CA GLY A 23 0.35 -1.90 -24.12
C GLY A 23 -0.75 -2.95 -23.87
N ARG A 24 -0.67 -3.76 -22.80
CA ARG A 24 -1.64 -4.83 -22.53
C ARG A 24 -3.08 -4.32 -22.36
N TRP A 25 -3.25 -3.12 -21.82
CA TRP A 25 -4.56 -2.49 -21.57
C TRP A 25 -4.76 -1.19 -22.37
N GLY A 26 -3.96 -0.98 -23.42
CA GLY A 26 -3.95 0.26 -24.20
C GLY A 26 -2.69 1.09 -23.95
N LYS A 27 -2.40 1.98 -24.89
CA LYS A 27 -1.19 2.84 -24.86
C LYS A 27 -1.25 3.94 -23.79
N ASP A 28 -2.47 4.31 -23.38
CA ASP A 28 -2.73 5.39 -22.42
C ASP A 28 -3.14 4.83 -21.03
N ASP A 29 -2.83 3.55 -20.75
CA ASP A 29 -3.15 2.93 -19.45
C ASP A 29 -2.21 3.41 -18.34
N GLU A 30 -2.80 3.93 -17.26
CA GLU A 30 -2.08 4.39 -16.05
C GLU A 30 -2.35 3.49 -14.83
N LYS A 31 -3.15 2.42 -14.97
CA LYS A 31 -3.55 1.55 -13.86
C LYS A 31 -2.69 0.30 -13.74
N GLY A 32 -2.12 -0.16 -14.85
CA GLY A 32 -1.32 -1.38 -14.91
C GLY A 32 -2.11 -2.61 -14.42
N VAL A 33 -1.48 -3.42 -13.57
CA VAL A 33 -2.07 -4.69 -13.10
C VAL A 33 -3.37 -4.53 -12.30
N LEU A 34 -3.70 -3.33 -11.81
CA LEU A 34 -4.98 -3.07 -11.16
C LEU A 34 -6.18 -3.30 -12.11
N ASN A 35 -5.96 -3.26 -13.43
CA ASN A 35 -6.96 -3.65 -14.42
C ASN A 35 -7.42 -5.11 -14.28
N LEU A 36 -6.64 -5.97 -13.61
CA LEU A 36 -7.04 -7.35 -13.31
C LEU A 36 -8.07 -7.45 -12.17
N VAL A 37 -8.34 -6.37 -11.44
CA VAL A 37 -9.35 -6.29 -10.36
C VAL A 37 -10.70 -5.89 -10.96
N THR A 38 -11.35 -6.84 -11.64
CA THR A 38 -12.62 -6.62 -12.35
C THR A 38 -13.82 -6.57 -11.40
N PRO A 39 -14.99 -6.02 -11.83
CA PRO A 39 -16.24 -6.11 -11.06
C PRO A 39 -16.60 -7.55 -10.65
N ALA A 40 -16.40 -8.52 -11.55
CA ALA A 40 -16.67 -9.93 -11.28
C ALA A 40 -15.74 -10.48 -10.17
N LYS A 41 -14.45 -10.12 -10.17
CA LYS A 41 -13.53 -10.50 -9.09
C LYS A 41 -13.91 -9.85 -7.76
N ARG A 42 -14.34 -8.58 -7.76
CA ARG A 42 -14.83 -7.90 -6.54
C ARG A 42 -16.05 -8.62 -5.96
N ALA A 43 -17.02 -8.98 -6.80
CA ALA A 43 -18.19 -9.74 -6.37
C ALA A 43 -17.83 -11.15 -5.86
N ALA A 44 -16.88 -11.84 -6.51
CA ALA A 44 -16.38 -13.12 -6.05
C ALA A 44 -15.68 -13.03 -4.68
N ALA A 45 -14.83 -12.02 -4.48
CA ALA A 45 -14.16 -11.78 -3.21
C ALA A 45 -15.17 -11.48 -2.08
N ALA A 46 -16.20 -10.68 -2.34
CA ALA A 46 -17.25 -10.40 -1.36
C ALA A 46 -17.97 -11.67 -0.88
N ARG A 47 -18.19 -12.66 -1.76
CA ARG A 47 -18.81 -13.95 -1.41
C ARG A 47 -17.94 -14.85 -0.52
N LEU A 48 -16.66 -14.53 -0.33
CA LEU A 48 -15.76 -15.25 0.58
C LEU A 48 -16.04 -14.90 2.05
N VAL A 49 -16.69 -13.78 2.35
CA VAL A 49 -17.06 -13.41 3.72
C VAL A 49 -18.10 -14.41 4.25
N LYS A 50 -17.77 -15.11 5.35
CA LYS A 50 -18.68 -16.08 6.01
C LYS A 50 -19.10 -15.67 7.42
N SER A 51 -18.16 -15.24 8.25
CA SER A 51 -18.41 -14.93 9.67
C SER A 51 -18.45 -13.43 10.00
N GLY A 52 -18.05 -12.56 9.07
CA GLY A 52 -17.90 -11.12 9.32
C GLY A 52 -16.73 -10.74 10.22
N ARG A 53 -15.89 -11.69 10.67
CA ARG A 53 -14.67 -11.38 11.43
C ARG A 53 -13.71 -10.56 10.55
N SER A 54 -13.35 -9.37 11.04
CA SER A 54 -12.34 -8.52 10.42
C SER A 54 -11.01 -8.61 11.17
N VAL A 55 -9.91 -8.60 10.44
CA VAL A 55 -8.54 -8.56 10.98
C VAL A 55 -7.80 -7.43 10.27
N SER A 56 -7.27 -6.49 11.05
CA SER A 56 -6.43 -5.42 10.49
C SER A 56 -5.09 -5.99 10.03
N LEU A 57 -4.69 -5.66 8.80
CA LEU A 57 -3.34 -5.94 8.27
C LEU A 57 -2.43 -4.70 8.36
N SER A 58 -2.91 -3.61 8.96
CA SER A 58 -2.14 -2.39 9.17
C SER A 58 -1.29 -2.50 10.42
N ARG A 59 -0.07 -1.96 10.35
CA ARG A 59 0.78 -1.72 11.53
C ARG A 59 0.15 -0.63 12.42
N PRO A 60 0.43 -0.63 13.73
CA PRO A 60 0.12 0.53 14.58
C PRO A 60 0.71 1.81 14.00
N PHE A 61 0.04 2.94 14.20
CA PHE A 61 0.48 4.23 13.69
C PHE A 61 1.88 4.58 14.26
N PRO A 62 2.91 4.75 13.41
CA PRO A 62 4.30 4.64 13.85
C PRO A 62 4.86 5.96 14.40
N LYS A 63 4.37 6.41 15.56
CA LYS A 63 4.77 7.68 16.21
C LYS A 63 6.12 7.62 16.93
N GLU A 64 6.56 6.42 17.28
CA GLU A 64 7.79 6.23 18.07
C GLU A 64 8.99 5.98 17.15
N PRO A 65 10.13 6.66 17.36
CA PRO A 65 11.34 6.42 16.60
C PRO A 65 11.88 5.00 16.81
N GLY A 66 12.52 4.46 15.77
CA GLY A 66 13.14 3.13 15.83
C GLY A 66 14.00 2.82 14.61
N PRO A 67 14.65 1.64 14.57
CA PRO A 67 15.58 1.26 13.50
C PRO A 67 14.97 1.37 12.09
N ASN A 68 13.68 1.04 11.96
CA ASN A 68 12.91 1.13 10.71
C ASN A 68 11.95 2.33 10.70
N ASN A 69 12.15 3.33 11.57
CA ASN A 69 11.30 4.51 11.69
C ASN A 69 12.12 5.74 12.11
N SER A 70 13.02 6.19 11.24
CA SER A 70 13.84 7.40 11.46
C SER A 70 13.05 8.70 11.32
N LEU A 71 11.89 8.64 10.66
CA LEU A 71 10.95 9.77 10.48
C LEU A 71 9.56 9.36 11.00
N PRO A 72 9.35 9.38 12.33
CA PRO A 72 8.10 8.93 12.92
C PRO A 72 6.90 9.75 12.46
N ALA A 73 5.74 9.10 12.43
CA ALA A 73 4.51 9.75 12.05
C ALA A 73 4.09 10.79 13.11
N HIS A 74 3.66 11.96 12.63
CA HIS A 74 3.19 13.04 13.47
C HIS A 74 1.69 12.88 13.74
N HIS A 75 1.29 12.99 15.01
CA HIS A 75 -0.11 13.08 15.42
C HIS A 75 -0.23 14.18 16.46
N TYR A 76 -0.86 15.29 16.09
CA TYR A 76 -1.15 16.40 16.99
C TYR A 76 -2.65 16.55 17.14
N MET A 77 -3.14 16.72 18.36
CA MET A 77 -4.55 16.92 18.64
C MET A 77 -4.78 18.32 19.23
N LYS A 78 -5.78 19.03 18.74
CA LYS A 78 -6.27 20.30 19.28
C LYS A 78 -7.66 20.10 19.84
N THR A 79 -7.83 20.42 21.11
CA THR A 79 -9.12 20.38 21.79
C THR A 79 -9.58 21.78 22.19
N ALA A 80 -10.89 22.04 22.15
CA ALA A 80 -11.50 23.26 22.67
C ALA A 80 -12.80 22.93 23.40
N VAL A 81 -12.91 23.34 24.66
CA VAL A 81 -14.13 23.16 25.46
C VAL A 81 -15.14 24.24 25.08
N ARG A 82 -16.43 23.87 24.99
CA ARG A 82 -17.56 24.76 24.65
C ARG A 82 -18.74 24.48 25.58
N GLY A 83 -18.69 25.01 26.81
CA GLY A 83 -19.75 24.81 27.81
C GLY A 83 -19.92 23.33 28.16
N LYS A 84 -21.09 22.75 27.85
CA LYS A 84 -21.37 21.31 28.05
C LYS A 84 -20.87 20.42 26.89
N GLY A 85 -20.29 21.01 25.85
CA GLY A 85 -19.71 20.30 24.70
C GLY A 85 -18.26 20.69 24.47
N GLY A 86 -17.72 20.29 23.33
CA GLY A 86 -16.35 20.61 22.95
C GLY A 86 -16.06 20.29 21.49
N PHE A 87 -14.81 20.46 21.12
CA PHE A 87 -14.26 20.21 19.80
C PHE A 87 -12.92 19.50 19.98
N SER A 88 -12.67 18.50 19.14
CA SER A 88 -11.36 17.87 18.99
C SER A 88 -11.06 17.78 17.50
N ALA A 89 -9.85 18.16 17.10
CA ALA A 89 -9.36 17.97 15.75
C ALA A 89 -7.93 17.45 15.77
N ASP A 90 -7.60 16.65 14.77
CA ASP A 90 -6.30 16.03 14.62
C ASP A 90 -5.57 16.58 13.39
N TYR A 91 -4.26 16.66 13.49
CA TYR A 91 -3.33 16.72 12.38
C TYR A 91 -2.55 15.40 12.35
N TYR A 92 -2.49 14.78 11.18
CA TYR A 92 -1.65 13.62 10.92
C TYR A 92 -0.65 13.93 9.82
N GLY A 93 0.62 13.61 10.06
CA GLY A 93 1.70 13.67 9.07
C GLY A 93 2.41 12.33 8.97
N ILE A 94 2.65 11.85 7.75
CA ILE A 94 3.29 10.56 7.50
C ILE A 94 4.29 10.71 6.36
N TYR A 95 5.49 10.16 6.53
CA TYR A 95 6.41 9.93 5.43
C TYR A 95 6.02 8.64 4.70
N TYR A 96 5.23 8.74 3.63
CA TYR A 96 4.57 7.60 2.99
C TYR A 96 5.50 6.62 2.26
N HIS A 97 6.67 7.07 1.81
CA HIS A 97 7.71 6.17 1.29
C HIS A 97 8.67 5.66 2.38
N GLY A 98 8.39 5.99 3.65
CA GLY A 98 9.06 5.37 4.79
C GLY A 98 8.59 3.94 4.99
N VAL A 99 9.45 3.09 5.55
CA VAL A 99 9.15 1.66 5.76
C VAL A 99 8.29 1.37 7.01
N ALA A 100 7.98 2.39 7.80
CA ALA A 100 7.31 2.22 9.10
C ALA A 100 5.78 2.11 8.99
N SER A 101 5.18 2.75 7.98
CA SER A 101 3.74 2.81 7.77
C SER A 101 3.30 1.76 6.77
N THR A 102 2.16 1.10 7.01
CA THR A 102 1.51 0.28 6.00
C THR A 102 1.03 1.17 4.85
N HIS A 103 1.54 0.96 3.64
CA HIS A 103 1.22 1.75 2.45
C HIS A 103 1.18 0.88 1.19
N ILE A 104 0.79 1.49 0.07
CA ILE A 104 0.86 0.92 -1.28
C ILE A 104 1.68 1.89 -2.12
N ASP A 105 2.70 1.39 -2.81
CA ASP A 105 3.47 2.16 -3.78
C ASP A 105 2.75 2.18 -5.14
N ALA A 106 2.59 3.38 -5.71
CA ALA A 106 2.02 3.57 -7.04
C ALA A 106 3.06 3.34 -8.15
N LEU A 107 2.61 3.28 -9.41
CA LEU A 107 3.45 3.00 -10.58
C LEU A 107 4.29 4.19 -11.09
N CYS A 108 4.06 5.40 -10.55
CA CYS A 108 4.61 6.71 -10.95
C CYS A 108 4.15 7.22 -12.32
#